data_AF-A0A7J4P5P2-F1
#
_entry.id   AF-A0A7J4P5P2-F1
#
_cell.length_a   1.000
_cell.length_b   1.000
_cell.length_c   1.000
_cell.angle_alpha   90.00
_cell.angle_beta   90.00
_cell.angle_gamma   90.00
#
_symmetry.space_group_name_H-M   'P 1'
#
loop_
_entity.id
_entity.type
_entity.pdbx_description
1 polymer ?
#
loop_
_entity_poly.entity_id
_entity_poly.type
_entity_poly.pdbx_seq_one_letter_code
_entity_poly.pdbx_strand_id
1 'polypeptide(L)'
;MADILPLDQADLSGSDDFYRDFTTLTRAVAGIDRAYQLGRANADTFIPKFRKALALFNKKYKDISLALRRTPSSAELRISLLGEQSLQSLFANSASRIRGLSAVGLKKFNEVAVNEQDRLEKTLSRMGKKVYASYIDPDTAAASNIMIEKHGKHFLVVCDHRDFLRKNSPEFRLCAYYALRRPYNRKTDILGPASSFGFGESIVSERRPILDELDPFSRVY
;
A
#
# COMPACT_ATOMS: atom_id res chain seq x y z
N MET A 1 24.50 14.42 -4.08
CA MET A 1 23.28 13.71 -4.53
C MET A 1 22.62 14.60 -5.56
N ALA A 2 22.27 14.09 -6.75
CA ALA A 2 21.52 14.88 -7.73
C ALA A 2 20.19 15.35 -7.11
N ASP A 3 19.69 16.53 -7.51
CA ASP A 3 18.40 17.07 -7.12
C ASP A 3 17.26 16.18 -7.63
N ILE A 4 17.00 15.08 -6.91
CA ILE A 4 15.90 14.18 -7.19
C ILE A 4 14.64 14.85 -6.62
N LEU A 5 13.76 15.30 -7.52
CA LEU A 5 12.53 16.00 -7.16
C LEU A 5 11.70 15.17 -6.16
N PRO A 6 11.14 15.77 -5.10
CA PRO A 6 10.18 15.12 -4.22
C PRO A 6 9.07 14.43 -5.02
N LEU A 7 8.53 13.34 -4.48
CA LEU A 7 7.44 12.61 -5.13
C LEU A 7 6.22 13.51 -5.35
N ASP A 8 6.07 14.51 -4.48
CA ASP A 8 5.02 15.53 -4.49
C ASP A 8 5.06 16.44 -5.73
N GLN A 9 6.17 16.42 -6.47
CA GLN A 9 6.35 17.17 -7.72
C GLN A 9 6.23 16.26 -8.96
N ALA A 10 5.95 14.97 -8.80
CA ALA A 10 5.65 14.09 -9.92
C ALA A 10 4.30 14.46 -10.56
N ASP A 11 4.16 14.27 -11.88
CA ASP A 11 2.86 14.40 -12.54
C ASP A 11 1.93 13.27 -12.06
N LEU A 12 1.05 13.65 -11.13
CA LEU A 12 -0.01 12.80 -10.58
C LEU A 12 -1.38 13.32 -11.04
N SER A 13 -1.49 13.86 -12.26
CA SER A 13 -2.76 14.35 -12.83
C SER A 13 -3.87 13.29 -12.87
N GLY A 14 -3.53 11.99 -12.88
CA GLY A 14 -4.47 10.87 -12.75
C GLY A 14 -4.76 10.44 -11.31
N SER A 15 -4.31 11.18 -10.29
CA SER A 15 -4.44 10.79 -8.88
C SER A 15 -5.88 10.72 -8.40
N ASP A 16 -6.77 11.54 -8.95
CA ASP A 16 -8.20 11.48 -8.63
C ASP A 16 -8.86 10.22 -9.18
N ASP A 17 -8.54 9.82 -10.41
CA ASP A 17 -9.02 8.57 -10.98
C ASP A 17 -8.52 7.39 -10.15
N PHE A 18 -7.21 7.37 -9.88
CA PHE A 18 -6.59 6.33 -9.07
C PHE A 18 -7.18 6.28 -7.66
N TYR A 19 -7.38 7.43 -7.01
CA TYR A 19 -7.98 7.51 -5.68
C TYR A 19 -9.38 6.90 -5.67
N ARG A 20 -10.25 7.25 -6.63
CA ARG A 20 -11.61 6.71 -6.72
C ARG A 20 -11.58 5.19 -6.93
N ASP A 21 -10.81 4.72 -7.91
CA ASP A 21 -10.73 3.29 -8.24
C ASP A 21 -10.18 2.48 -7.05
N PHE A 22 -9.05 2.93 -6.50
CA PHE A 22 -8.34 2.25 -5.45
C PHE A 22 -9.14 2.23 -4.14
N THR A 23 -9.67 3.37 -3.69
CA THR A 23 -10.46 3.42 -2.44
C THR A 23 -11.77 2.64 -2.55
N THR A 24 -12.40 2.58 -3.73
CA THR A 24 -13.61 1.77 -3.93
C THR A 24 -13.30 0.28 -3.78
N LEU A 25 -12.18 -0.20 -4.32
CA LEU A 25 -11.74 -1.59 -4.14
C LEU A 25 -11.35 -1.87 -2.67
N THR A 26 -10.68 -0.93 -2.00
CA THR A 26 -10.32 -1.04 -0.57
C THR A 26 -11.58 -1.10 0.32
N ARG A 27 -12.61 -0.31 0.01
CA ARG A 27 -13.91 -0.38 0.72
C ARG A 27 -14.63 -1.70 0.45
N ALA A 28 -14.61 -2.17 -0.80
CA ALA A 28 -15.24 -3.43 -1.17
C ALA A 28 -14.57 -4.62 -0.46
N VAL A 29 -13.24 -4.70 -0.40
CA VAL A 29 -12.57 -5.77 0.36
C VAL A 29 -12.89 -5.70 1.85
N ALA A 30 -12.95 -4.50 2.44
CA ALA A 30 -13.30 -4.34 3.86
C ALA A 30 -14.72 -4.84 4.16
N GLY A 31 -15.66 -4.57 3.24
CA GLY A 31 -17.03 -5.12 3.33
C GLY A 31 -17.08 -6.65 3.20
N ILE A 32 -16.28 -7.21 2.28
CA ILE A 32 -16.14 -8.67 2.13
C ILE A 32 -15.53 -9.29 3.40
N ASP A 33 -14.46 -8.70 3.91
CA ASP A 33 -13.78 -9.15 5.14
C ASP A 33 -14.74 -9.14 6.34
N ARG A 34 -15.51 -8.05 6.51
CA ARG A 34 -16.57 -7.98 7.53
C ARG A 34 -17.61 -9.08 7.35
N ALA A 35 -17.98 -9.44 6.12
CA ALA A 35 -18.91 -10.54 5.89
C ALA A 35 -18.34 -11.90 6.33
N TYR A 36 -17.04 -12.15 6.15
CA TYR A 36 -16.35 -13.33 6.69
C TYR A 36 -16.32 -13.32 8.22
N GLN A 37 -15.94 -12.20 8.82
CA GLN A 37 -15.87 -12.06 10.29
C GLN A 37 -17.23 -12.29 10.96
N LEU A 38 -18.33 -11.88 10.30
CA LEU A 38 -19.70 -12.09 10.77
C LEU A 38 -20.26 -13.48 10.41
N GLY A 39 -19.47 -14.37 9.79
CA GLY A 39 -19.92 -15.72 9.43
C GLY A 39 -21.07 -15.74 8.43
N ARG A 40 -21.20 -14.73 7.56
CA ARG A 40 -22.31 -14.68 6.59
C ARG A 40 -22.17 -15.81 5.59
N ALA A 41 -23.20 -16.66 5.48
CA ALA A 41 -23.24 -17.84 4.61
C ALA A 41 -22.87 -17.56 3.14
N ASN A 42 -23.06 -16.32 2.67
CA ASN A 42 -22.86 -15.94 1.27
C ASN A 42 -21.63 -15.05 1.03
N ALA A 43 -20.68 -14.93 1.98
CA ALA A 43 -19.48 -14.10 1.81
C ALA A 43 -18.68 -14.48 0.54
N ASP A 44 -18.64 -15.78 0.21
CA ASP A 44 -17.95 -16.31 -0.97
C ASP A 44 -18.54 -15.85 -2.31
N THR A 45 -19.81 -15.44 -2.33
CA THR A 45 -20.50 -15.00 -3.56
C THR A 45 -19.92 -13.70 -4.12
N PHE A 46 -19.27 -12.88 -3.28
CA PHE A 46 -18.63 -11.64 -3.69
C PHE A 46 -17.28 -11.88 -4.38
N ILE A 47 -16.63 -13.02 -4.14
CA ILE A 47 -15.24 -13.28 -4.56
C ILE A 47 -15.06 -13.27 -6.08
N PRO A 48 -15.87 -13.98 -6.89
CA PRO A 48 -15.69 -13.97 -8.34
C PRO A 48 -15.85 -12.57 -8.94
N LYS A 49 -16.82 -11.80 -8.43
CA LYS A 49 -17.05 -10.42 -8.85
C LYS A 49 -15.87 -9.53 -8.47
N PHE A 50 -15.33 -9.68 -7.27
CA PHE A 50 -14.21 -8.86 -6.80
C PHE A 50 -12.94 -9.14 -7.61
N ARG A 51 -12.67 -10.41 -7.91
CA ARG A 51 -11.57 -10.80 -8.81
C ARG A 51 -11.68 -10.18 -10.20
N LYS A 52 -12.88 -10.03 -10.76
CA LYS A 52 -13.08 -9.31 -12.03
C LYS A 52 -12.71 -7.83 -11.92
N ALA A 53 -13.11 -7.17 -10.84
CA ALA A 53 -12.75 -5.76 -10.60
C ALA A 53 -11.23 -5.58 -10.42
N LEU A 54 -10.57 -6.50 -9.69
CA LEU A 54 -9.11 -6.52 -9.56
C LEU A 54 -8.41 -6.74 -10.92
N ALA A 55 -8.95 -7.61 -11.77
CA ALA A 55 -8.40 -7.83 -13.11
C ALA A 55 -8.46 -6.57 -13.99
N LEU A 56 -9.55 -5.80 -13.89
CA LEU A 56 -9.69 -4.50 -14.58
C LEU A 56 -8.68 -3.48 -14.04
N PHE A 57 -8.51 -3.42 -12.73
CA PHE A 57 -7.50 -2.57 -12.09
C PHE A 57 -6.09 -2.90 -12.57
N ASN A 58 -5.69 -4.16 -12.50
CA ASN A 58 -4.36 -4.62 -12.92
C ASN A 58 -4.15 -4.48 -14.44
N LYS A 59 -5.24 -4.42 -15.23
CA LYS A 59 -5.17 -4.07 -16.65
C LYS A 59 -4.97 -2.57 -16.84
N LYS A 60 -5.61 -1.72 -16.03
CA LYS A 60 -5.57 -0.25 -16.09
C LYS A 60 -4.21 0.30 -15.67
N TYR A 61 -3.66 -0.17 -14.57
CA TYR A 61 -2.39 0.29 -13.99
C TYR A 61 -1.34 -0.81 -14.09
N LYS A 62 -0.22 -0.54 -14.77
CA LYS A 62 0.75 -1.59 -15.16
C LYS A 62 1.80 -1.91 -14.12
N ASP A 63 2.17 -0.94 -13.30
CA ASP A 63 3.30 -1.07 -12.37
C ASP A 63 2.84 -1.24 -10.91
N ILE A 64 1.54 -1.42 -10.70
CA ILE A 64 0.92 -1.79 -9.43
C ILE A 64 -0.09 -2.90 -9.69
N SER A 65 -0.12 -3.89 -8.81
CA SER A 65 -1.07 -5.00 -8.87
C SER A 65 -1.75 -5.20 -7.54
N LEU A 66 -3.05 -5.48 -7.60
CA LEU A 66 -3.86 -5.85 -6.46
C LEU A 66 -4.25 -7.31 -6.54
N ALA A 67 -4.20 -7.99 -5.39
CA ALA A 67 -4.62 -9.38 -5.27
C ALA A 67 -5.44 -9.56 -4.00
N LEU A 68 -6.47 -10.39 -4.08
CA LEU A 68 -7.22 -10.82 -2.90
C LEU A 68 -6.54 -12.04 -2.26
N ARG A 69 -6.10 -11.91 -1.01
CA ARG A 69 -5.74 -13.04 -0.16
C ARG A 69 -6.96 -13.43 0.68
N ARG A 70 -7.24 -14.73 0.77
CA ARG A 70 -8.34 -15.27 1.57
C ARG A 70 -7.78 -16.20 2.64
N THR A 71 -8.40 -16.15 3.81
CA THR A 71 -8.33 -17.20 4.83
C THR A 71 -9.76 -17.69 5.10
N PRO A 72 -9.96 -18.73 5.92
CA PRO A 72 -11.32 -19.15 6.32
C PRO A 72 -12.14 -18.04 7.01
N SER A 73 -11.49 -17.06 7.63
CA SER A 73 -12.13 -16.03 8.46
C SER A 73 -11.82 -14.58 8.04
N SER A 74 -11.02 -14.38 6.99
CA SER A 74 -10.64 -13.04 6.53
C SER A 74 -10.43 -12.94 5.02
N ALA A 75 -10.54 -11.72 4.52
CA ALA A 75 -10.23 -11.32 3.16
C ALA A 75 -9.37 -10.05 3.18
N GLU A 76 -8.18 -10.12 2.58
CA GLU A 76 -7.19 -9.03 2.61
C GLU A 76 -6.81 -8.61 1.19
N LEU A 77 -6.60 -7.31 0.98
CA LEU A 77 -6.09 -6.78 -0.27
C LEU A 77 -4.57 -6.67 -0.20
N ARG A 78 -3.87 -7.49 -0.99
CA ARG A 78 -2.43 -7.37 -1.17
C ARG A 78 -2.11 -6.40 -2.28
N ILE A 79 -1.15 -5.52 -2.02
CA ILE A 79 -0.67 -4.51 -2.96
C ILE A 79 0.76 -4.87 -3.32
N SER A 80 1.02 -5.02 -4.62
CA SER A 80 2.32 -5.32 -5.17
C SER A 80 2.79 -4.20 -6.08
N LEU A 81 3.99 -3.68 -5.83
CA LEU A 81 4.70 -2.75 -6.68
C LEU A 81 5.60 -3.55 -7.64
N LEU A 82 5.58 -3.16 -8.92
CA LEU A 82 6.23 -3.89 -10.01
C LEU A 82 7.28 -3.02 -10.71
N GLY A 83 8.15 -3.65 -11.49
CA GLY A 83 9.07 -2.96 -12.41
C GLY A 83 10.35 -2.40 -11.78
N GLU A 84 10.57 -2.59 -10.48
CA GLU A 84 11.86 -2.29 -9.83
C GLU A 84 12.76 -3.52 -9.80
N GLN A 85 14.08 -3.31 -9.88
CA GLN A 85 15.07 -4.40 -9.87
C GLN A 85 15.44 -4.84 -8.44
N SER A 86 15.44 -3.90 -7.51
CA SER A 86 15.87 -4.11 -6.12
C SER A 86 15.04 -3.27 -5.16
N LEU A 87 15.04 -3.65 -3.88
CA LEU A 87 14.38 -2.87 -2.84
C LEU A 87 15.07 -1.51 -2.64
N GLN A 88 16.39 -1.45 -2.87
CA GLN A 88 17.17 -0.21 -2.83
C GLN A 88 16.72 0.76 -3.93
N SER A 89 16.58 0.26 -5.17
CA SER A 89 16.07 1.04 -6.30
C SER A 89 14.66 1.52 -6.03
N LEU A 90 13.78 0.64 -5.56
CA LEU A 90 12.42 1.01 -5.17
C LEU A 90 12.42 2.14 -4.13
N PHE A 91 13.20 1.99 -3.07
CA PHE A 91 13.25 2.96 -1.99
C PHE A 91 13.79 4.31 -2.49
N ALA A 92 14.90 4.31 -3.23
CA ALA A 92 15.50 5.51 -3.80
C ALA A 92 14.57 6.23 -4.81
N ASN A 93 13.85 5.47 -5.63
CA ASN A 93 13.01 6.01 -6.71
C ASN A 93 11.65 6.51 -6.24
N SER A 94 11.17 6.06 -5.06
CA SER A 94 9.83 6.41 -4.58
C SER A 94 9.76 6.71 -3.09
N ALA A 95 9.94 5.72 -2.21
CA ALA A 95 9.63 5.85 -0.78
C ALA A 95 10.47 6.95 -0.10
N SER A 96 11.75 7.05 -0.44
CA SER A 96 12.65 8.09 0.07
C SER A 96 12.29 9.51 -0.38
N ARG A 97 11.53 9.65 -1.46
CA ARG A 97 11.13 10.95 -2.05
C ARG A 97 9.80 11.45 -1.48
N ILE A 98 9.12 10.67 -0.65
CA ILE A 98 7.91 11.10 0.04
C ILE A 98 8.31 12.09 1.14
N ARG A 99 7.72 13.29 1.11
CA ARG A 99 7.98 14.33 2.10
C ARG A 99 7.67 13.80 3.51
N GLY A 100 8.53 14.13 4.47
CA GLY A 100 8.37 13.74 5.87
C GLY A 100 9.05 12.42 6.25
N LEU A 101 9.84 11.78 5.38
CA LEU A 101 10.66 10.63 5.79
C LEU A 101 11.54 11.01 6.98
N SER A 102 11.32 10.36 8.13
CA SER A 102 12.01 10.66 9.38
C SER A 102 13.02 9.59 9.77
N ALA A 103 12.73 8.33 9.46
CA ALA A 103 13.62 7.21 9.78
C ALA A 103 13.44 6.01 8.82
N VAL A 104 14.49 5.20 8.74
CA VAL A 104 14.55 3.95 7.98
C VAL A 104 15.05 2.83 8.87
N GLY A 105 14.51 1.63 8.72
CA GLY A 105 14.98 0.44 9.40
C GLY A 105 14.96 -0.80 8.53
N LEU A 106 15.78 -1.77 8.92
CA LEU A 106 15.82 -3.10 8.29
C LEU A 106 15.13 -4.15 9.17
N LYS A 107 14.96 -3.87 10.46
CA LYS A 107 14.33 -4.78 11.42
C LYS A 107 13.03 -4.23 12.01
N LYS A 108 12.97 -2.92 12.23
CA LYS A 108 11.82 -2.25 12.86
C LYS A 108 11.69 -0.80 12.39
N PHE A 109 10.53 -0.19 12.64
CA PHE A 109 10.31 1.23 12.44
C PHE A 109 11.20 2.08 13.36
N ASN A 110 11.48 3.33 12.95
CA ASN A 110 12.28 4.30 13.71
C ASN A 110 13.69 3.79 14.12
N GLU A 111 14.32 2.93 13.31
CA GLU A 111 15.63 2.34 13.65
C GLU A 111 16.81 3.30 13.44
N VAL A 112 16.86 3.99 12.30
CA VAL A 112 17.90 4.96 11.95
C VAL A 112 17.24 6.22 11.43
N ALA A 113 17.45 7.34 12.11
CA ALA A 113 16.91 8.63 11.70
C ALA A 113 17.62 9.16 10.44
N VAL A 114 16.90 9.92 9.61
CA VAL A 114 17.43 10.45 8.33
C VAL A 114 18.57 11.46 8.56
N ASN A 115 18.63 12.10 9.72
CA ASN A 115 19.72 13.01 10.10
C ASN A 115 21.02 12.28 10.50
N GLU A 116 21.00 10.96 10.71
CA GLU A 116 22.19 10.15 11.01
C GLU A 116 22.84 9.60 9.72
N GLN A 117 23.38 10.49 8.88
CA GLN A 117 23.82 10.18 7.51
C GLN A 117 24.69 8.91 7.40
N ASP A 118 25.75 8.79 8.20
CA ASP A 118 26.65 7.62 8.18
C ASP A 118 25.92 6.30 8.48
N ARG A 119 24.98 6.33 9.43
CA ARG A 119 24.18 5.15 9.78
C ARG A 119 23.12 4.87 8.73
N LEU A 120 22.55 5.92 8.14
CA LEU A 120 21.56 5.80 7.07
C LEU A 120 22.19 5.15 5.84
N GLU A 121 23.35 5.61 5.37
CA GLU A 121 24.03 5.03 4.20
C GLU A 121 24.39 3.54 4.42
N LYS A 122 24.89 3.20 5.60
CA LYS A 122 25.14 1.80 6.00
C LYS A 122 23.86 0.97 6.04
N THR A 123 22.73 1.58 6.37
CA THR A 123 21.42 0.92 6.41
C THR A 123 20.88 0.70 4.99
N LEU A 124 20.95 1.71 4.13
CA LEU A 124 20.50 1.63 2.74
C LEU A 124 21.32 0.64 1.92
N SER A 125 22.65 0.59 2.11
CA SER A 125 23.52 -0.38 1.43
C SER A 125 23.23 -1.84 1.81
N ARG A 126 22.71 -2.08 3.02
CA ARG A 126 22.33 -3.42 3.53
C ARG A 126 20.88 -3.79 3.25
N MET A 127 20.11 -2.91 2.62
CA MET A 127 18.71 -3.14 2.29
C MET A 127 18.56 -4.27 1.27
N GLY A 128 17.86 -5.34 1.63
CA GLY A 128 17.73 -6.54 0.77
C GLY A 128 16.30 -7.05 0.64
N LYS A 129 15.77 -7.61 1.73
CA LYS A 129 14.47 -8.28 1.72
C LYS A 129 13.31 -7.40 2.18
N LYS A 130 13.54 -6.51 3.13
CA LYS A 130 12.52 -5.65 3.70
C LYS A 130 13.09 -4.30 4.13
N VAL A 131 12.23 -3.30 4.16
CA VAL A 131 12.52 -1.96 4.66
C VAL A 131 11.31 -1.45 5.43
N TYR A 132 11.60 -0.81 6.56
CA TYR A 132 10.65 -0.09 7.39
C TYR A 132 10.91 1.40 7.17
N ALA A 133 9.91 2.12 6.68
CA ALA A 133 9.99 3.55 6.44
C ALA A 133 9.02 4.27 7.38
N SER A 134 9.55 5.20 8.16
CA SER A 134 8.78 6.02 9.09
C SER A 134 8.73 7.45 8.58
N TYR A 135 7.54 8.03 8.64
CA TYR A 135 7.25 9.37 8.16
C TYR A 135 6.62 10.19 9.27
N ILE A 136 6.96 11.47 9.32
CA ILE A 136 6.31 12.50 10.10
C ILE A 136 5.83 13.54 9.10
N ASP A 137 4.51 13.65 8.95
CA ASP A 137 3.91 14.67 8.11
C ASP A 137 4.33 16.06 8.64
N PRO A 138 5.01 16.89 7.84
CA PRO A 138 5.57 18.15 8.33
C PRO A 138 4.50 19.21 8.61
N ASP A 139 3.31 19.07 8.04
CA ASP A 139 2.24 20.05 8.16
C ASP A 139 1.31 19.71 9.35
N THR A 140 1.23 18.44 9.74
CA THR A 140 0.35 17.95 10.83
C THR A 140 1.07 17.28 12.00
N ALA A 141 2.38 17.04 11.88
CA ALA A 141 3.19 16.22 12.78
C ALA A 141 2.69 14.77 12.96
N ALA A 142 1.79 14.30 12.08
CA ALA A 142 1.24 12.96 12.16
C ALA A 142 2.28 11.90 11.72
N ALA A 143 2.47 10.89 12.56
CA ALA A 143 3.33 9.76 12.23
C ALA A 143 2.62 8.78 11.28
N SER A 144 3.33 8.23 10.30
CA SER A 144 2.87 7.16 9.40
C SER A 144 4.01 6.20 9.10
N ASN A 145 3.68 4.94 8.81
CA ASN A 145 4.67 3.86 8.76
C ASN A 145 4.34 2.90 7.61
N ILE A 146 5.31 2.68 6.72
CA ILE A 146 5.20 1.71 5.62
C ILE A 146 6.27 0.65 5.79
N MET A 147 5.88 -0.63 5.72
CA MET A 147 6.82 -1.71 5.48
C MET A 147 6.73 -2.15 4.02
N ILE A 148 7.87 -2.34 3.37
CA ILE A 148 7.94 -2.88 2.01
C ILE A 148 8.80 -4.14 2.03
N GLU A 149 8.26 -5.23 1.49
CA GLU A 149 8.93 -6.54 1.46
C GLU A 149 9.10 -7.05 0.02
N LYS A 150 10.27 -7.59 -0.30
CA LYS A 150 10.57 -8.19 -1.59
C LYS A 150 9.98 -9.60 -1.67
N HIS A 151 9.13 -9.84 -2.66
CA HIS A 151 8.53 -11.14 -2.98
C HIS A 151 8.83 -11.50 -4.44
N GLY A 152 9.90 -12.27 -4.65
CA GLY A 152 10.36 -12.63 -6.00
C GLY A 152 10.69 -11.39 -6.84
N LYS A 153 9.89 -11.14 -7.90
CA LYS A 153 10.03 -10.00 -8.82
C LYS A 153 9.16 -8.79 -8.46
N HIS A 154 8.37 -8.86 -7.38
CA HIS A 154 7.49 -7.78 -6.96
C HIS A 154 7.76 -7.40 -5.50
N PHE A 155 7.21 -6.28 -5.07
CA PHE A 155 7.39 -5.75 -3.71
C PHE A 155 6.04 -5.54 -3.06
N LEU A 156 5.80 -6.19 -1.92
CA LEU A 156 4.57 -6.05 -1.17
C LEU A 156 4.63 -4.82 -0.28
N VAL A 157 3.58 -4.00 -0.35
CA VAL A 157 3.36 -2.89 0.59
C VAL A 157 2.51 -3.42 1.74
N VAL A 158 3.02 -3.28 2.95
CA VAL A 158 2.35 -3.69 4.19
C VAL A 158 2.12 -2.45 5.04
N CYS A 159 0.85 -2.10 5.20
CA CYS A 159 0.35 -0.96 5.97
C CYS A 159 -1.14 -1.15 6.30
N ASP A 160 -1.70 -0.25 7.10
CA ASP A 160 -3.13 -0.26 7.40
C ASP A 160 -3.96 0.19 6.19
N HIS A 161 -4.98 -0.60 5.83
CA HIS A 161 -5.84 -0.28 4.71
C HIS A 161 -6.58 1.06 4.85
N ARG A 162 -6.77 1.54 6.09
CA ARG A 162 -7.37 2.85 6.38
C ARG A 162 -6.45 4.00 5.98
N ASP A 163 -5.14 3.79 5.98
CA ASP A 163 -4.18 4.83 5.62
C ASP A 163 -4.28 5.22 4.14
N PHE A 164 -4.73 4.30 3.28
CA PHE A 164 -5.01 4.58 1.87
C PHE A 164 -6.18 5.51 1.61
N LEU A 165 -7.05 5.73 2.59
CA LEU A 165 -8.18 6.66 2.42
C LEU A 165 -7.77 8.12 2.45
N ARG A 166 -6.54 8.40 2.92
CA ARG A 166 -5.98 9.75 2.98
C ARG A 166 -5.07 9.95 1.78
N LYS A 167 -5.44 10.82 0.84
CA LYS A 167 -4.62 11.11 -0.37
C LYS A 167 -3.20 11.56 -0.03
N ASN A 168 -3.01 12.23 1.11
CA ASN A 168 -1.72 12.73 1.52
C ASN A 168 -0.87 11.70 2.26
N SER A 169 -1.40 10.50 2.54
CA SER A 169 -0.63 9.49 3.26
C SER A 169 0.54 8.98 2.42
N PRO A 170 1.68 8.64 3.05
CA PRO A 170 2.81 8.02 2.38
C PRO A 170 2.40 6.77 1.59
N GLU A 171 1.49 5.97 2.13
CA GLU A 171 0.98 4.73 1.56
C GLU A 171 0.28 5.00 0.23
N PHE A 172 -0.62 5.99 0.21
CA PHE A 172 -1.33 6.39 -1.00
C PHE A 172 -0.37 6.99 -2.03
N ARG A 173 0.53 7.89 -1.61
CA ARG A 173 1.49 8.55 -2.51
C ARG A 173 2.41 7.54 -3.19
N LEU A 174 2.91 6.56 -2.44
CA LEU A 174 3.70 5.45 -2.98
C LEU A 174 2.90 4.69 -4.05
N CYS A 175 1.67 4.29 -3.74
CA CYS A 175 0.84 3.52 -4.68
C CYS A 175 0.45 4.34 -5.93
N ALA A 176 0.11 5.61 -5.74
CA ALA A 176 -0.26 6.52 -6.82
C ALA A 176 0.92 6.75 -7.78
N TYR A 177 2.15 6.89 -7.27
CA TYR A 177 3.33 6.97 -8.11
C TYR A 177 3.48 5.73 -9.00
N TYR A 178 3.38 4.51 -8.45
CA TYR A 178 3.46 3.29 -9.27
C TYR A 178 2.28 3.13 -10.23
N ALA A 179 1.09 3.61 -9.86
CA ALA A 179 -0.05 3.59 -10.74
C ALA A 179 0.10 4.54 -11.94
N LEU A 180 0.74 5.69 -11.75
CA LEU A 180 0.72 6.81 -12.70
C LEU A 180 2.05 7.11 -13.37
N ARG A 181 3.17 6.52 -12.95
CA ARG A 181 4.50 6.71 -13.57
C ARG A 181 4.59 6.25 -15.02
N ARG A 182 3.57 5.55 -15.52
CA ARG A 182 3.39 5.18 -16.93
C ARG A 182 1.98 5.56 -17.38
N PRO A 183 1.77 5.81 -18.68
CA PRO A 183 0.43 6.03 -19.22
C PRO A 183 -0.53 4.89 -18.83
N TYR A 184 -1.71 5.23 -18.35
CA TYR A 184 -2.74 4.28 -17.92
C TYR A 184 -4.00 4.39 -18.79
N ASN A 185 -4.78 3.31 -18.86
CA ASN A 185 -5.99 3.30 -19.68
C ASN A 185 -7.17 3.95 -18.95
N ARG A 186 -7.36 5.26 -19.16
CA ARG A 186 -8.48 6.03 -18.59
C ARG A 186 -9.87 5.46 -18.93
N LYS A 187 -10.03 4.73 -20.04
CA LYS A 187 -11.33 4.18 -20.47
C LYS A 187 -11.76 2.92 -19.72
N THR A 188 -10.87 2.29 -18.95
CA THR A 188 -11.23 1.11 -18.15
C THR A 188 -12.09 1.54 -16.96
N ASP A 189 -13.36 1.14 -16.96
CA ASP A 189 -14.28 1.35 -15.85
C ASP A 189 -14.11 0.27 -14.78
N ILE A 190 -13.64 0.69 -13.61
CA ILE A 190 -13.51 -0.15 -12.40
C ILE A 190 -14.69 0.10 -11.46
N LEU A 191 -15.28 1.29 -11.50
CA LEU A 191 -16.31 1.74 -10.58
C LEU A 191 -17.62 0.99 -10.79
N GLY A 192 -18.09 0.80 -12.03
CA GLY A 192 -19.33 0.05 -12.27
C GLY A 192 -19.36 -1.33 -11.59
N PRO A 193 -18.34 -2.18 -11.81
CA PRO A 193 -18.20 -3.45 -11.11
C PRO A 193 -18.04 -3.31 -9.59
N ALA A 194 -17.27 -2.33 -9.10
CA ALA A 194 -16.92 -2.17 -7.68
C ALA A 194 -17.99 -1.47 -6.82
N SER A 195 -18.84 -0.64 -7.40
CA SER A 195 -19.96 0.03 -6.70
C SER A 195 -21.15 -0.92 -6.49
N SER A 196 -21.30 -1.92 -7.35
CA SER A 196 -22.41 -2.89 -7.26
C SER A 196 -22.23 -3.95 -6.16
N PHE A 197 -21.26 -3.77 -5.25
CA PHE A 197 -21.12 -4.59 -4.04
C PHE A 197 -21.94 -4.06 -2.85
N GLY A 198 -22.40 -2.80 -2.89
CA GLY A 198 -23.21 -2.21 -1.81
C GLY A 198 -22.44 -1.90 -0.51
N PHE A 199 -21.10 -1.99 -0.52
CA PHE A 199 -20.23 -1.76 0.64
C PHE A 199 -19.84 -0.28 0.86
N GLY A 200 -20.72 0.66 0.53
CA GLY A 200 -20.41 2.10 0.51
C GLY A 200 -19.82 2.67 1.80
N GLU A 201 -20.14 2.06 2.96
CA GLU A 201 -19.78 2.56 4.30
C GLU A 201 -18.85 1.63 5.11
N SER A 202 -18.26 0.60 4.49
CA SER A 202 -17.72 -0.56 5.24
C SER A 202 -16.43 -0.35 6.05
N ILE A 203 -15.91 0.87 6.15
CA ILE A 203 -14.70 1.15 6.93
C ILE A 203 -15.12 1.74 8.29
N VAL A 204 -15.63 0.89 9.17
CA VAL A 204 -15.95 1.25 10.56
C VAL A 204 -14.75 0.90 11.46
N SER A 205 -14.57 1.73 12.49
CA SER A 205 -13.34 2.09 13.21
C SER A 205 -12.74 1.07 14.18
N GLU A 206 -12.64 -0.22 13.85
CA GLU A 206 -11.89 -1.13 14.73
C GLU A 206 -10.41 -1.15 14.32
N ARG A 207 -9.55 -0.55 15.15
CA ARG A 207 -8.09 -0.71 15.01
C ARG A 207 -7.76 -2.17 15.26
N ARG A 208 -7.60 -2.97 14.20
CA ARG A 208 -6.76 -4.16 14.29
C ARG A 208 -5.31 -3.68 14.27
N PRO A 209 -4.53 -3.84 15.34
CA PRO A 209 -3.11 -3.57 15.28
C PRO A 209 -2.50 -4.59 14.32
N ILE A 210 -2.25 -4.18 13.07
CA ILE A 210 -1.34 -4.89 12.16
C ILE A 210 0.05 -5.06 12.81
N LEU A 211 0.33 -4.25 13.86
CA LEU A 211 1.51 -4.32 14.71
C LEU A 211 1.69 -5.65 15.47
N ASP A 212 0.62 -6.40 15.79
CA ASP A 212 0.77 -7.67 16.53
C ASP A 212 1.27 -8.84 15.64
N GLU A 213 1.09 -8.75 14.32
CA GLU A 213 1.70 -9.70 13.37
C GLU A 213 3.16 -9.35 13.00
N LEU A 214 3.62 -8.16 13.38
CA LEU A 214 5.00 -7.71 13.15
C LEU A 214 5.92 -7.99 14.33
N ASP A 215 5.39 -8.53 15.43
CA ASP A 215 6.17 -9.08 16.52
C ASP A 215 6.46 -10.58 16.26
N PRO A 216 7.72 -11.01 16.02
CA PRO A 216 8.04 -12.42 15.82
C PRO A 216 7.75 -13.33 17.03
N PHE A 217 7.32 -12.78 18.18
CA PHE A 217 6.90 -13.54 19.36
C PHE A 217 5.41 -13.92 19.39
N SER A 218 4.57 -13.44 18.47
CA SER A 218 3.14 -13.81 18.44
C SER A 218 2.85 -15.21 17.86
N ARG A 219 3.88 -15.90 17.37
CA ARG A 219 3.82 -17.34 17.05
C ARG A 219 4.41 -18.15 18.21
N VAL A 220 3.60 -18.37 19.23
CA VAL A 220 3.83 -19.47 20.16
C VAL A 220 3.45 -20.77 19.41
N TYR A 221 4.41 -21.69 19.33
CA TYR A 221 4.26 -23.03 18.74
C TYR A 221 3.23 -23.87 19.48
#